data_AF-A0A804NDN2-F1
#
_entry.id   AF-A0A804NDN2-F1
#
_cell.length_a   1.000
_cell.length_b   1.000
_cell.length_c   1.000
_cell.angle_alpha   90.00
_cell.angle_beta   90.00
_cell.angle_gamma   90.00
#
_symmetry.space_group_name_H-M   'P 1'
#
loop_
_entity.id
_entity.type
_entity.pdbx_description
1 polymer ?
#
loop_
_entity_poly.entity_id
_entity_poly.type
_entity_poly.pdbx_seq_one_letter_code
_entity_poly.pdbx_strand_id
1 'polypeptide(L)'
;MGQGHVDEFLAANRRAEVIDWLGGLLPEFDLPLDSSDEELREYLIDGTGLCYIAEKLMPGIQEEMWGGNASDQRSNVKKFLYFVAEMGLPGFSVKDLEEGSVASVVECLLALKDNVTTGLRQNITNNAAKTPLRRKLELEESDEPVISVMTPGRRSGEERWKGHWDSKSQQRSILHSGQKVHDAFQLKRASYTDLPPAKVSEMMHPRSIDNAPTQSLLRVVNGILDESIERKRGEIPHRVVYLLRNVVQEIEHRIAIQADHIRNQNSIIKTREDKYRSKIKALETLVNGTNEENEMTVNRLELVEVEKSKLDEKRKLGEQDMVRLTQEKENAENTIVSLQQEIQILSRMHEQYRERKETEARQMEEHLSIRLKEAELLLTQSKKKAEEIESASQLKSQLWSRKANIFWSFMDNQKLSIKDIRISSQSIKQEMFALQMKWRDEISNIGHDLKGLVDAADNYHKVLAENQKLFNEAISESIAVSDHFFLVKMEKQPLLIILVKMVIFSSQIPSSKGRMHAECSSLTKFLIHVLLKLKYSLISSL
;
A
#
# COMPACT_ATOMS: atom_id res chain seq x y z
N MET A 1 21.72 23.06 -31.03
CA MET A 1 20.97 23.12 -29.76
C MET A 1 20.19 21.81 -29.58
N GLY A 2 20.89 20.67 -29.43
CA GLY A 2 20.23 19.34 -29.48
C GLY A 2 20.61 18.36 -28.37
N GLN A 3 21.76 18.54 -27.70
CA GLN A 3 22.20 17.63 -26.62
C GLN A 3 21.54 18.00 -25.28
N GLY A 4 21.77 19.22 -24.78
CA GLY A 4 21.39 19.61 -23.41
C GLY A 4 19.90 19.51 -23.09
N HIS A 5 19.01 19.75 -24.06
CA HIS A 5 17.55 19.65 -23.85
C HIS A 5 17.07 18.19 -23.74
N VAL A 6 17.85 17.23 -24.23
CA VAL A 6 17.58 15.79 -24.05
C VAL A 6 18.11 15.33 -22.70
N ASP A 7 19.33 15.76 -22.32
CA ASP A 7 19.94 15.41 -21.03
C ASP A 7 19.12 15.97 -19.85
N GLU A 8 18.60 17.21 -19.97
CA GLU A 8 17.73 17.86 -18.98
C GLU A 8 16.37 17.16 -18.84
N PHE A 9 15.77 16.71 -19.95
CA PHE A 9 14.54 15.90 -19.94
C PHE A 9 14.77 14.51 -19.32
N LEU A 10 15.91 13.89 -19.59
CA LEU A 10 16.27 12.59 -19.03
C LEU A 10 16.51 12.68 -17.50
N ALA A 11 17.17 13.75 -17.05
CA ALA A 11 17.37 14.04 -15.63
C ALA A 11 16.03 14.30 -14.90
N ALA A 12 15.12 15.08 -15.50
CA ALA A 12 13.79 15.31 -14.95
C ALA A 12 12.98 14.01 -14.82
N ASN A 13 13.03 13.13 -15.82
CA ASN A 13 12.33 11.84 -15.77
C ASN A 13 12.91 10.91 -14.68
N ARG A 14 14.24 10.87 -14.52
CA ARG A 14 14.92 10.13 -13.44
C ARG A 14 14.56 10.67 -12.05
N ARG A 15 14.43 11.99 -11.90
CA ARG A 15 13.98 12.61 -10.64
C ARG A 15 12.54 12.26 -10.33
N ALA A 16 11.62 12.40 -11.29
CA ALA A 16 10.22 12.03 -11.11
C ALA A 16 10.06 10.55 -10.69
N GLU A 17 10.89 9.66 -11.26
CA GLU A 17 10.93 8.25 -10.90
C GLU A 17 11.42 7.99 -9.45
N VAL A 18 12.32 8.81 -8.92
CA VAL A 18 12.72 8.78 -7.50
C VAL A 18 11.60 9.30 -6.61
N ILE A 19 10.96 10.41 -6.98
CA ILE A 19 9.86 11.02 -6.20
C ILE A 19 8.67 10.06 -6.08
N ASP A 20 8.25 9.42 -7.19
CA ASP A 20 7.21 8.38 -7.20
C ASP A 20 7.57 7.20 -6.26
N TRP A 21 8.81 6.73 -6.34
CA TRP A 21 9.28 5.63 -5.49
C TRP A 21 9.35 6.00 -4.00
N LEU A 22 9.76 7.23 -3.68
CA LEU A 22 9.77 7.75 -2.31
C LEU A 22 8.36 7.89 -1.74
N GLY A 23 7.39 8.37 -2.52
CA GLY A 23 5.97 8.42 -2.14
C GLY A 23 5.36 7.05 -1.85
N GLY A 24 5.82 5.99 -2.53
CA GLY A 24 5.46 4.61 -2.21
C GLY A 24 6.10 4.04 -0.94
N LEU A 25 7.18 4.65 -0.43
CA LEU A 25 7.95 4.14 0.72
C LEU A 25 7.73 4.94 2.01
N LEU A 26 7.56 6.26 1.93
CA LEU A 26 7.53 7.17 3.07
C LEU A 26 6.08 7.59 3.40
N PRO A 27 5.57 7.37 4.63
CA PRO A 27 4.18 7.70 4.97
C PRO A 27 3.82 9.19 4.98
N GLU A 28 4.81 10.08 4.99
CA GLU A 28 4.68 11.54 5.08
C GLU A 28 5.47 12.24 3.94
N PHE A 29 5.35 11.71 2.72
CA PHE A 29 6.05 12.23 1.54
C PHE A 29 5.05 12.83 0.53
N ASP A 30 4.97 14.16 0.51
CA ASP A 30 3.99 14.94 -0.25
C ASP A 30 4.61 15.79 -1.37
N LEU A 31 5.73 15.35 -1.98
CA LEU A 31 6.39 16.06 -3.09
C LEU A 31 5.72 15.75 -4.45
N PRO A 32 5.32 16.78 -5.24
CA PRO A 32 4.85 16.60 -6.61
C PRO A 32 5.88 15.96 -7.56
N LEU A 33 5.42 15.22 -8.57
CA LEU A 33 6.31 14.55 -9.55
C LEU A 33 7.10 15.54 -10.43
N ASP A 34 6.61 16.78 -10.56
CA ASP A 34 7.26 17.88 -11.27
C ASP A 34 8.18 18.73 -10.39
N SER A 35 8.36 18.37 -9.11
CA SER A 35 9.25 19.08 -8.20
C SER A 35 10.69 19.21 -8.70
N SER A 36 11.36 20.27 -8.23
CA SER A 36 12.73 20.63 -8.58
C SER A 36 13.80 19.81 -7.83
N ASP A 37 15.05 19.89 -8.28
CA ASP A 37 16.21 19.33 -7.57
C ASP A 37 16.34 19.96 -6.17
N GLU A 38 16.05 21.26 -6.04
CA GLU A 38 16.09 22.01 -4.78
C GLU A 38 15.02 21.54 -3.78
N GLU A 39 13.78 21.31 -4.22
CA GLU A 39 12.71 20.79 -3.35
C GLU A 39 13.00 19.36 -2.87
N LEU A 40 13.53 18.51 -3.76
CA LEU A 40 13.99 17.16 -3.40
C LEU A 40 15.18 17.22 -2.41
N ARG A 41 16.09 18.20 -2.57
CA ARG A 41 17.20 18.44 -1.64
C ARG A 41 16.70 18.87 -0.27
N GLU A 42 15.79 19.85 -0.19
CA GLU A 42 15.23 20.33 1.08
C GLU A 42 14.57 19.21 1.90
N TYR A 43 13.93 18.24 1.23
CA TYR A 43 13.37 17.07 1.91
C TYR A 43 14.44 16.08 2.40
N LEU A 44 15.50 15.84 1.61
CA LEU A 44 16.52 14.82 1.91
C LEU A 44 17.68 15.32 2.80
N ILE A 45 17.89 16.63 2.92
CA ILE A 45 19.07 17.23 3.59
C ILE A 45 19.17 16.94 5.10
N ASP A 46 18.03 16.78 5.79
CA ASP A 46 17.99 16.38 7.20
C ASP A 46 18.35 14.88 7.39
N GLY A 47 18.35 14.10 6.31
CA GLY A 47 18.74 12.68 6.31
C GLY A 47 17.75 11.73 6.99
N THR A 48 16.71 12.24 7.65
CA THR A 48 15.70 11.44 8.37
C THR A 48 14.92 10.52 7.42
N GLY A 49 14.46 11.03 6.26
CA GLY A 49 13.83 10.19 5.22
C GLY A 49 14.76 9.12 4.67
N LEU A 50 16.06 9.42 4.52
CA LEU A 50 17.07 8.46 4.06
C LEU A 50 17.30 7.32 5.08
N CYS A 51 17.38 7.63 6.37
CA CYS A 51 17.46 6.62 7.43
C CYS A 51 16.21 5.72 7.45
N TYR A 52 15.01 6.29 7.33
CA TYR A 52 13.77 5.51 7.28
C TYR A 52 13.73 4.53 6.10
N ILE A 53 14.26 4.92 4.93
CA ILE A 53 14.39 4.01 3.78
C ILE A 53 15.32 2.83 4.13
N ALA A 54 16.48 3.08 4.74
CA ALA A 54 17.40 2.01 5.15
C ALA A 54 16.76 1.06 6.18
N GLU A 55 16.06 1.60 7.18
CA GLU A 55 15.33 0.82 8.19
C GLU A 55 14.20 -0.03 7.58
N LYS A 56 13.44 0.54 6.63
CA LYS A 56 12.34 -0.17 5.95
C LYS A 56 12.83 -1.28 5.02
N LEU A 57 14.02 -1.12 4.42
CA LEU A 57 14.64 -2.12 3.55
C LEU A 57 15.37 -3.22 4.33
N MET A 58 15.82 -2.95 5.56
CA MET A 58 16.47 -3.93 6.44
C MET A 58 15.97 -3.84 7.90
N PRO A 59 14.78 -4.39 8.22
CA PRO A 59 14.24 -4.40 9.57
C PRO A 59 15.07 -5.33 10.47
N GLY A 60 15.96 -4.76 11.27
CA GLY A 60 16.77 -5.50 12.26
C GLY A 60 18.18 -4.97 12.55
N ILE A 61 18.61 -3.86 11.95
CA ILE A 61 19.93 -3.26 12.24
C ILE A 61 19.89 -2.58 13.62
N GLN A 62 20.43 -3.26 14.63
CA GLN A 62 20.55 -2.76 16.00
C GLN A 62 21.40 -1.48 16.05
N GLU A 63 20.97 -0.52 16.87
CA GLU A 63 21.51 0.86 16.94
C GLU A 63 23.04 0.92 17.19
N GLU A 64 23.60 -0.13 17.78
CA GLU A 64 25.02 -0.29 18.12
C GLU A 64 25.96 -0.52 16.92
N MET A 65 25.44 -0.91 15.74
CA MET A 65 26.27 -1.08 14.54
C MET A 65 26.62 0.25 13.85
N TRP A 66 25.87 1.31 14.14
CA TRP A 66 26.09 2.66 13.59
C TRP A 66 27.04 3.47 14.48
N GLY A 67 28.34 3.23 14.35
CA GLY A 67 29.35 3.82 15.23
C GLY A 67 29.36 5.36 15.25
N GLY A 68 28.77 5.97 16.28
CA GLY A 68 29.06 7.35 16.69
C GLY A 68 27.87 8.22 17.11
N ASN A 69 27.81 8.53 18.41
CA ASN A 69 27.22 9.71 19.08
C ASN A 69 25.99 10.39 18.44
N ALA A 70 24.81 10.12 19.00
CA ALA A 70 23.50 10.61 18.56
C ALA A 70 23.21 12.10 18.87
N SER A 71 23.97 13.04 18.31
CA SER A 71 23.74 14.48 18.51
C SER A 71 24.01 15.39 17.28
N ASP A 72 24.41 14.84 16.14
CA ASP A 72 24.77 15.62 14.96
C ASP A 72 23.79 15.32 13.81
N GLN A 73 23.07 16.29 13.26
CA GLN A 73 22.16 16.08 12.11
C GLN A 73 22.92 15.51 10.89
N ARG A 74 24.19 15.90 10.75
CA ARG A 74 25.16 15.32 9.81
C ARG A 74 25.50 13.84 10.04
N SER A 75 24.94 13.18 11.05
CA SER A 75 25.10 11.73 11.26
C SER A 75 24.12 10.90 10.43
N ASN A 76 22.90 11.37 10.17
CA ASN A 76 21.86 10.57 9.51
C ASN A 76 22.19 10.25 8.05
N VAL A 77 22.58 11.27 7.26
CA VAL A 77 23.07 11.08 5.88
C VAL A 77 24.30 10.14 5.86
N LYS A 78 25.19 10.22 6.85
CA LYS A 78 26.37 9.33 6.94
C LYS A 78 26.01 7.89 7.29
N LYS A 79 24.99 7.65 8.14
CA LYS A 79 24.45 6.31 8.41
C LYS A 79 23.89 5.72 7.11
N PHE A 80 23.06 6.47 6.39
CA PHE A 80 22.54 6.01 5.09
C PHE A 80 23.67 5.68 4.09
N LEU A 81 24.70 6.52 3.98
CA LEU A 81 25.85 6.24 3.11
C LEU A 81 26.67 5.01 3.55
N TYR A 82 26.77 4.73 4.85
CA TYR A 82 27.37 3.50 5.35
C TYR A 82 26.57 2.27 4.90
N PHE A 83 25.23 2.32 4.99
CA PHE A 83 24.35 1.26 4.50
C PHE A 83 24.46 1.03 2.99
N VAL A 84 24.46 2.10 2.19
CA VAL A 84 24.66 2.03 0.73
C VAL A 84 26.02 1.39 0.40
N ALA A 85 27.07 1.71 1.17
CA ALA A 85 28.39 1.11 1.01
C ALA A 85 28.44 -0.39 1.39
N GLU A 86 27.80 -0.81 2.48
CA GLU A 86 27.66 -2.25 2.85
C GLU A 86 26.89 -3.03 1.78
N MET A 87 25.88 -2.41 1.14
CA MET A 87 25.14 -2.97 0.01
C MET A 87 25.95 -2.95 -1.32
N GLY A 88 27.17 -2.42 -1.33
CA GLY A 88 28.03 -2.33 -2.51
C GLY A 88 27.55 -1.35 -3.59
N LEU A 89 26.67 -0.41 -3.23
CA LEU A 89 26.01 0.52 -4.15
C LEU A 89 26.78 1.85 -4.30
N PRO A 90 26.58 2.59 -5.41
CA PRO A 90 27.19 3.90 -5.60
C PRO A 90 26.57 4.94 -4.66
N GLY A 91 27.33 5.35 -3.64
CA GLY A 91 26.96 6.47 -2.75
C GLY A 91 27.34 7.85 -3.32
N PHE A 92 26.82 8.90 -2.67
CA PHE A 92 27.11 10.31 -2.97
C PHE A 92 27.93 10.97 -1.84
N SER A 93 28.54 12.14 -2.07
CA SER A 93 29.20 12.91 -1.00
C SER A 93 28.19 13.73 -0.22
N VAL A 94 28.33 13.84 1.10
CA VAL A 94 27.49 14.73 1.94
C VAL A 94 27.48 16.17 1.41
N LYS A 95 28.59 16.62 0.79
CA LYS A 95 28.67 17.94 0.14
C LYS A 95 27.82 18.07 -1.12
N ASP A 96 27.55 16.98 -1.83
CA ASP A 96 26.73 17.01 -3.04
C ASP A 96 25.27 17.30 -2.69
N LEU A 97 24.82 16.80 -1.53
CA LEU A 97 23.51 17.09 -0.95
C LEU A 97 23.45 18.48 -0.29
N GLU A 98 24.48 18.91 0.46
CA GLU A 98 24.51 20.24 1.09
C GLU A 98 24.64 21.40 0.07
N GLU A 99 25.56 21.30 -0.90
CA GLU A 99 25.96 22.43 -1.77
C GLU A 99 26.15 22.05 -3.27
N GLY A 100 26.21 20.76 -3.62
CA GLY A 100 26.50 20.28 -4.98
C GLY A 100 25.29 19.87 -5.81
N SER A 101 25.49 19.02 -6.83
CA SER A 101 24.43 18.58 -7.73
C SER A 101 23.68 17.34 -7.20
N VAL A 102 22.35 17.42 -7.18
CA VAL A 102 21.44 16.37 -6.69
C VAL A 102 21.44 15.13 -7.63
N ALA A 103 21.97 15.25 -8.85
CA ALA A 103 22.09 14.12 -9.78
C ALA A 103 22.79 12.90 -9.16
N SER A 104 23.85 13.09 -8.37
CA SER A 104 24.55 12.01 -7.66
C SER A 104 23.67 11.29 -6.63
N VAL A 105 22.77 12.03 -5.98
CA VAL A 105 21.78 11.52 -5.00
C VAL A 105 20.68 10.75 -5.72
N VAL A 106 20.19 11.27 -6.86
CA VAL A 106 19.20 10.60 -7.71
C VAL A 106 19.74 9.27 -8.24
N GLU A 107 20.97 9.22 -8.78
CA GLU A 107 21.58 7.96 -9.23
C GLU A 107 21.77 6.95 -8.08
N CYS A 108 22.16 7.42 -6.88
CA CYS A 108 22.29 6.57 -5.69
C CYS A 108 20.93 5.95 -5.28
N LEU A 109 19.85 6.74 -5.31
CA LEU A 109 18.51 6.27 -4.95
C LEU A 109 17.92 5.34 -6.02
N LEU A 110 18.14 5.61 -7.32
CA LEU A 110 17.77 4.70 -8.40
C LEU A 110 18.54 3.37 -8.31
N ALA A 111 19.85 3.40 -8.05
CA ALA A 111 20.63 2.18 -7.86
C ALA A 111 20.16 1.35 -6.64
N LEU A 112 19.69 2.01 -5.58
CA LEU A 112 19.07 1.34 -4.43
C LEU A 112 17.69 0.75 -4.77
N LYS A 113 16.84 1.49 -5.50
CA LYS A 113 15.56 1.02 -6.03
C LYS A 113 15.73 -0.23 -6.91
N ASP A 114 16.70 -0.20 -7.82
CA ASP A 114 17.02 -1.30 -8.74
C ASP A 114 17.57 -2.53 -8.00
N ASN A 115 18.36 -2.33 -6.94
CA ASN A 115 18.81 -3.42 -6.07
C ASN A 115 17.61 -4.08 -5.37
N VAL A 116 16.69 -3.30 -4.81
CA VAL A 116 15.49 -3.82 -4.12
C VAL A 116 14.56 -4.58 -5.08
N THR A 117 14.31 -4.04 -6.29
CA THR A 117 13.46 -4.72 -7.28
C THR A 117 14.12 -5.98 -7.86
N THR A 118 15.44 -5.96 -8.07
CA THR A 118 16.21 -7.13 -8.51
C THR A 118 16.33 -8.19 -7.42
N GLY A 119 16.52 -7.77 -6.16
CA GLY A 119 16.52 -8.64 -4.99
C GLY A 119 15.20 -9.37 -4.80
N LEU A 120 14.07 -8.69 -4.99
CA LEU A 120 12.74 -9.32 -4.99
C LEU A 120 12.59 -10.38 -6.09
N ARG A 121 13.24 -10.18 -7.25
CA ARG A 121 13.29 -11.17 -8.36
C ARG A 121 14.14 -12.40 -8.02
N GLN A 122 15.18 -12.24 -7.20
CA GLN A 122 16.04 -13.35 -6.74
C GLN A 122 15.50 -14.05 -5.48
N ASN A 123 14.69 -13.38 -4.66
CA ASN A 123 14.07 -13.95 -3.46
C ASN A 123 13.02 -15.05 -3.74
N ILE A 124 12.54 -15.17 -4.98
CA ILE A 124 11.71 -16.31 -5.44
C ILE A 124 12.58 -17.57 -5.67
N THR A 125 13.89 -17.41 -5.83
CA THR A 125 14.87 -18.50 -6.03
C THR A 125 16.08 -18.31 -5.13
N ASN A 126 15.89 -18.52 -3.82
CA ASN A 126 16.81 -19.20 -2.89
C ASN A 126 16.59 -18.71 -1.45
N ASN A 127 16.13 -19.61 -0.57
CA ASN A 127 16.38 -19.51 0.86
C ASN A 127 16.55 -20.90 1.48
N ALA A 128 17.71 -21.51 1.22
CA ALA A 128 18.17 -22.72 1.88
C ALA A 128 19.68 -22.63 2.19
N ALA A 129 19.99 -21.87 3.24
CA ALA A 129 21.16 -22.01 4.13
C ALA A 129 22.61 -21.84 3.60
N LYS A 130 23.30 -20.89 4.25
CA LYS A 130 24.76 -20.85 4.58
C LYS A 130 25.79 -20.47 3.49
N THR A 131 26.67 -19.54 3.89
CA THR A 131 27.98 -19.14 3.34
C THR A 131 29.02 -20.28 3.35
N PRO A 132 30.23 -20.16 2.71
CA PRO A 132 30.77 -19.10 1.82
C PRO A 132 31.60 -19.58 0.58
N LEU A 133 32.13 -18.60 -0.20
CA LEU A 133 33.47 -18.59 -0.86
C LEU A 133 33.71 -19.12 -2.31
N ARG A 134 34.25 -18.21 -3.15
CA ARG A 134 35.18 -18.36 -4.32
C ARG A 134 34.73 -19.00 -5.66
N ARG A 135 34.95 -18.17 -6.72
CA ARG A 135 35.45 -18.48 -8.09
C ARG A 135 34.52 -19.25 -9.06
N LYS A 136 34.68 -19.18 -10.40
CA LYS A 136 35.25 -18.20 -11.38
C LYS A 136 35.13 -18.85 -12.79
N LEU A 137 34.70 -18.12 -13.84
CA LEU A 137 34.63 -18.56 -15.28
C LEU A 137 33.59 -19.70 -15.53
N GLU A 138 33.00 -19.98 -16.70
CA GLU A 138 32.98 -19.43 -18.09
C GLU A 138 31.68 -20.01 -18.78
N LEU A 139 30.92 -19.27 -19.61
CA LEU A 139 30.93 -19.26 -21.11
C LEU A 139 29.86 -20.17 -21.80
N GLU A 140 28.91 -19.56 -22.55
CA GLU A 140 28.16 -20.06 -23.75
C GLU A 140 27.33 -21.39 -23.62
N GLU A 141 26.41 -21.81 -24.51
CA GLU A 141 25.67 -21.22 -25.64
C GLU A 141 24.30 -21.95 -25.87
N SER A 142 23.36 -21.22 -26.47
CA SER A 142 22.32 -21.53 -27.49
C SER A 142 21.71 -22.95 -27.81
N ASP A 143 20.39 -22.88 -28.07
CA ASP A 143 19.59 -23.46 -29.18
C ASP A 143 19.09 -24.93 -29.32
N GLU A 144 17.94 -24.98 -30.01
CA GLU A 144 17.02 -26.04 -30.48
C GLU A 144 17.52 -26.77 -31.78
N PRO A 145 16.75 -27.60 -32.56
CA PRO A 145 15.81 -28.71 -32.26
C PRO A 145 15.76 -29.92 -33.29
N VAL A 146 14.89 -30.93 -33.02
CA VAL A 146 14.21 -31.96 -33.90
C VAL A 146 14.98 -33.12 -34.64
N ILE A 147 14.22 -34.24 -34.82
CA ILE A 147 14.31 -35.38 -35.79
C ILE A 147 15.09 -36.64 -35.29
N SER A 148 14.73 -37.91 -35.56
CA SER A 148 13.48 -38.71 -35.69
C SER A 148 13.85 -40.20 -36.03
N VAL A 149 12.89 -41.15 -35.96
CA VAL A 149 12.84 -42.47 -36.67
C VAL A 149 13.43 -43.78 -36.04
N MET A 150 12.50 -44.70 -35.68
CA MET A 150 12.48 -46.20 -35.71
C MET A 150 13.19 -47.16 -34.71
N THR A 151 12.38 -47.75 -33.80
CA THR A 151 11.94 -49.18 -33.66
C THR A 151 12.72 -50.36 -34.30
N PRO A 152 12.62 -51.65 -33.85
CA PRO A 152 11.46 -52.35 -33.22
C PRO A 152 11.77 -53.34 -32.04
N GLY A 153 10.82 -54.03 -31.37
CA GLY A 153 9.33 -53.98 -31.37
C GLY A 153 8.64 -55.25 -30.79
N ARG A 154 7.28 -55.22 -30.73
CA ARG A 154 6.30 -56.32 -30.38
C ARG A 154 6.29 -56.81 -28.91
N ARG A 155 5.15 -57.21 -28.30
CA ARG A 155 3.69 -57.28 -28.62
C ARG A 155 2.92 -57.27 -27.27
N SER A 156 1.61 -57.04 -27.11
CA SER A 156 0.42 -56.68 -27.93
C SER A 156 -0.50 -55.79 -27.04
N GLY A 157 -1.76 -55.41 -27.27
CA GLY A 157 -2.83 -55.70 -28.23
C GLY A 157 -4.15 -55.92 -27.44
N GLU A 158 -5.00 -54.94 -27.11
CA GLU A 158 -5.90 -54.11 -27.98
C GLU A 158 -7.06 -54.92 -28.63
N GLU A 159 -8.31 -54.46 -28.77
CA GLU A 159 -8.95 -53.19 -28.35
C GLU A 159 -10.51 -53.25 -28.32
N ARG A 160 -11.14 -52.11 -28.02
CA ARG A 160 -12.57 -51.75 -28.03
C ARG A 160 -13.00 -51.40 -29.49
N TRP A 161 -14.24 -51.56 -29.98
CA TRP A 161 -15.35 -50.57 -29.94
C TRP A 161 -16.54 -50.99 -30.84
N LYS A 162 -17.75 -50.46 -30.53
CA LYS A 162 -18.93 -50.16 -31.39
C LYS A 162 -19.42 -51.15 -32.48
N GLY A 163 -20.72 -51.48 -32.44
CA GLY A 163 -21.45 -52.05 -33.58
C GLY A 163 -22.98 -52.07 -33.40
N HIS A 164 -23.70 -51.39 -34.30
CA HIS A 164 -25.16 -51.29 -34.43
C HIS A 164 -25.80 -52.56 -35.03
N TRP A 165 -27.07 -52.86 -34.71
CA TRP A 165 -27.91 -53.80 -35.47
C TRP A 165 -29.40 -53.44 -35.44
N ASP A 166 -30.08 -53.68 -36.56
CA ASP A 166 -31.55 -53.79 -36.68
C ASP A 166 -31.93 -54.72 -37.86
N SER A 167 -33.16 -55.24 -37.82
CA SER A 167 -33.97 -55.86 -38.91
C SER A 167 -33.79 -57.33 -39.37
N LYS A 168 -34.90 -58.07 -39.18
CA LYS A 168 -35.61 -59.00 -40.11
C LYS A 168 -35.32 -60.52 -40.18
N SER A 169 -36.20 -61.27 -39.49
CA SER A 169 -37.12 -62.34 -40.01
C SER A 169 -36.64 -63.44 -40.97
N GLN A 170 -36.86 -64.72 -40.60
CA GLN A 170 -37.69 -65.64 -41.42
C GLN A 170 -38.22 -66.91 -40.70
N GLN A 171 -39.45 -67.23 -41.11
CA GLN A 171 -40.43 -68.27 -40.77
C GLN A 171 -40.05 -69.73 -41.13
N ARG A 172 -40.55 -70.74 -40.37
CA ARG A 172 -41.03 -72.02 -40.96
C ARG A 172 -41.97 -72.82 -40.04
N SER A 173 -42.98 -73.45 -40.64
CA SER A 173 -43.84 -74.49 -40.04
C SER A 173 -43.66 -75.82 -40.78
N ILE A 174 -43.90 -76.95 -40.10
CA ILE A 174 -44.10 -78.28 -40.72
C ILE A 174 -45.18 -79.04 -39.93
N LEU A 175 -46.18 -79.60 -40.65
CA LEU A 175 -47.11 -80.62 -40.16
C LEU A 175 -46.44 -82.00 -40.24
N HIS A 176 -46.80 -82.94 -39.36
CA HIS A 176 -46.92 -84.36 -39.73
C HIS A 176 -48.09 -85.04 -39.00
N SER A 177 -48.59 -86.13 -39.59
CA SER A 177 -49.90 -86.71 -39.31
C SER A 177 -49.81 -88.23 -39.10
N GLY A 178 -50.53 -88.71 -38.09
CA GLY A 178 -51.23 -90.01 -38.10
C GLY A 178 -50.43 -91.28 -37.83
N GLN A 179 -51.04 -92.18 -37.04
CA GLN A 179 -51.22 -93.59 -37.44
C GLN A 179 -52.35 -94.23 -36.59
N LYS A 180 -53.37 -94.79 -37.24
CA LYS A 180 -54.27 -95.82 -36.67
C LYS A 180 -53.86 -97.16 -37.26
N VAL A 181 -53.93 -98.24 -36.48
CA VAL A 181 -54.00 -99.62 -37.03
C VAL A 181 -55.03 -100.42 -36.25
N HIS A 182 -55.92 -101.09 -36.98
CA HIS A 182 -56.83 -102.14 -36.53
C HIS A 182 -56.45 -103.46 -37.25
N ASP A 183 -57.10 -104.55 -36.85
CA ASP A 183 -57.25 -105.84 -37.55
C ASP A 183 -56.14 -106.90 -37.44
N ALA A 184 -56.47 -107.97 -36.70
CA ALA A 184 -56.47 -109.39 -37.11
C ALA A 184 -57.06 -110.22 -35.92
N PHE A 185 -57.86 -111.30 -36.04
CA PHE A 185 -58.27 -112.15 -37.16
C PHE A 185 -59.77 -112.51 -37.04
N GLN A 186 -60.45 -112.78 -38.17
CA GLN A 186 -61.63 -113.66 -38.21
C GLN A 186 -61.20 -115.08 -38.62
N LEU A 187 -61.90 -116.12 -38.15
CA LEU A 187 -61.95 -117.40 -38.88
C LEU A 187 -63.35 -118.04 -38.80
N LYS A 188 -63.69 -118.79 -39.86
CA LYS A 188 -65.06 -119.10 -40.28
C LYS A 188 -65.69 -120.33 -39.61
N ARG A 189 -67.03 -120.30 -39.56
CA ARG A 189 -67.95 -121.43 -39.41
C ARG A 189 -67.96 -122.31 -40.67
N ALA A 190 -68.08 -123.63 -40.54
CA ALA A 190 -68.52 -124.53 -41.61
C ALA A 190 -69.35 -125.70 -41.05
N SER A 191 -70.33 -126.15 -41.82
CA SER A 191 -71.22 -127.28 -41.56
C SER A 191 -71.28 -128.14 -42.83
N TYR A 192 -71.42 -129.46 -42.71
CA TYR A 192 -71.52 -130.35 -43.87
C TYR A 192 -72.62 -131.39 -43.68
N THR A 193 -73.49 -131.48 -44.69
CA THR A 193 -74.44 -132.56 -44.93
C THR A 193 -74.02 -133.39 -46.15
N ASP A 194 -74.48 -134.64 -46.18
CA ASP A 194 -74.52 -135.59 -47.30
C ASP A 194 -73.20 -136.17 -47.85
N LEU A 195 -73.19 -137.51 -48.01
CA LEU A 195 -72.43 -138.35 -48.97
C LEU A 195 -72.96 -139.82 -48.87
N PRO A 196 -72.80 -140.70 -49.89
CA PRO A 196 -73.79 -141.73 -50.24
C PRO A 196 -73.40 -143.21 -49.88
N PRO A 197 -74.26 -144.22 -50.19
CA PRO A 197 -74.20 -145.58 -49.64
C PRO A 197 -72.96 -146.48 -49.89
N ALA A 198 -71.94 -146.02 -50.62
CA ALA A 198 -70.81 -146.88 -51.01
C ALA A 198 -69.80 -147.19 -49.88
N LYS A 199 -69.89 -146.51 -48.73
CA LYS A 199 -68.86 -146.56 -47.67
C LYS A 199 -69.17 -147.45 -46.47
N VAL A 200 -70.35 -148.09 -46.45
CA VAL A 200 -70.78 -148.98 -45.35
C VAL A 200 -69.92 -150.24 -45.27
N SER A 201 -69.34 -150.69 -46.39
CA SER A 201 -68.47 -151.89 -46.42
C SER A 201 -67.05 -151.62 -45.89
N GLU A 202 -66.63 -150.36 -45.76
CA GLU A 202 -65.26 -149.98 -45.34
C GLU A 202 -65.17 -149.71 -43.82
N MET A 203 -66.30 -149.71 -43.10
CA MET A 203 -66.37 -149.52 -41.64
C MET A 203 -66.32 -150.83 -40.82
N MET A 204 -66.18 -151.99 -41.46
CA MET A 204 -66.09 -153.31 -40.82
C MET A 204 -64.68 -153.62 -40.24
N HIS A 205 -63.91 -152.61 -39.81
CA HIS A 205 -62.57 -152.78 -39.24
C HIS A 205 -62.34 -151.95 -37.95
N PRO A 206 -61.70 -152.51 -36.90
CA PRO A 206 -61.97 -152.07 -35.52
C PRO A 206 -61.23 -150.82 -35.00
N ARG A 207 -60.60 -150.02 -35.88
CA ARG A 207 -59.67 -148.94 -35.45
C ARG A 207 -60.00 -147.53 -35.98
N SER A 208 -61.20 -147.30 -36.50
CA SER A 208 -61.64 -145.96 -36.99
C SER A 208 -62.72 -145.29 -36.11
N ILE A 209 -63.11 -145.92 -35.00
CA ILE A 209 -64.22 -145.47 -34.13
C ILE A 209 -63.81 -144.30 -33.22
N ASP A 210 -62.54 -144.22 -32.80
CA ASP A 210 -62.09 -143.35 -31.70
C ASP A 210 -62.15 -141.83 -31.99
N ASN A 211 -62.21 -141.42 -33.26
CA ASN A 211 -62.24 -140.01 -33.70
C ASN A 211 -63.40 -139.67 -34.67
N ALA A 212 -64.37 -140.57 -34.83
CA ALA A 212 -65.52 -140.30 -35.70
C ALA A 212 -66.50 -139.31 -35.02
N PRO A 213 -67.12 -138.36 -35.76
CA PRO A 213 -68.09 -137.44 -35.18
C PRO A 213 -69.23 -138.20 -34.51
N THR A 214 -69.61 -137.79 -33.29
CA THR A 214 -70.52 -138.59 -32.45
C THR A 214 -71.89 -138.81 -33.10
N GLN A 215 -72.38 -137.81 -33.85
CA GLN A 215 -73.58 -137.91 -34.72
C GLN A 215 -73.44 -138.95 -35.84
N SER A 216 -72.25 -139.09 -36.44
CA SER A 216 -71.99 -140.06 -37.52
C SER A 216 -71.98 -141.49 -37.00
N LEU A 217 -71.44 -141.74 -35.80
CA LEU A 217 -71.48 -143.06 -35.16
C LEU A 217 -72.92 -143.49 -34.83
N LEU A 218 -73.70 -142.60 -34.19
CA LEU A 218 -75.07 -142.90 -33.75
C LEU A 218 -76.00 -143.16 -34.95
N ARG A 219 -75.80 -142.45 -36.08
CA ARG A 219 -76.51 -142.72 -37.35
C ARG A 219 -76.21 -144.11 -37.92
N VAL A 220 -74.97 -144.60 -37.83
CA VAL A 220 -74.61 -145.95 -38.31
C VAL A 220 -75.20 -147.03 -37.41
N VAL A 221 -75.18 -146.85 -36.09
CA VAL A 221 -75.81 -147.79 -35.15
C VAL A 221 -77.32 -147.89 -35.40
N ASN A 222 -78.02 -146.77 -35.62
CA ASN A 222 -79.43 -146.78 -35.98
C ASN A 222 -79.70 -147.54 -37.30
N GLY A 223 -78.86 -147.37 -38.32
CA GLY A 223 -78.99 -148.12 -39.59
C GLY A 223 -78.81 -149.64 -39.43
N ILE A 224 -77.90 -150.08 -38.57
CA ILE A 224 -77.70 -151.51 -38.24
C ILE A 224 -78.91 -152.08 -37.49
N LEU A 225 -79.49 -151.31 -36.57
CA LEU A 225 -80.70 -151.72 -35.85
C LEU A 225 -81.89 -151.86 -36.81
N ASP A 226 -82.06 -150.95 -37.77
CA ASP A 226 -83.17 -151.00 -38.73
C ASP A 226 -83.04 -152.21 -39.70
N GLU A 227 -81.83 -152.50 -40.22
CA GLU A 227 -81.58 -153.72 -41.02
C GLU A 227 -81.92 -155.04 -40.28
N SER A 228 -81.76 -155.06 -38.95
CA SER A 228 -82.03 -156.24 -38.13
C SER A 228 -83.53 -156.55 -38.01
N ILE A 229 -84.41 -155.56 -38.22
CA ILE A 229 -85.87 -155.71 -38.13
C ILE A 229 -86.43 -156.32 -39.43
N GLU A 230 -85.89 -155.93 -40.59
CA GLU A 230 -86.47 -156.30 -41.89
C GLU A 230 -86.16 -157.75 -42.34
N ARG A 231 -84.98 -158.30 -41.99
CA ARG A 231 -84.49 -159.56 -42.62
C ARG A 231 -85.04 -160.89 -42.10
N LYS A 232 -85.87 -160.92 -41.04
CA LYS A 232 -86.53 -162.13 -40.47
C LYS A 232 -85.67 -163.42 -40.35
N ARG A 233 -84.36 -163.31 -40.15
CA ARG A 233 -83.51 -164.44 -39.72
C ARG A 233 -83.49 -164.49 -38.19
N GLY A 234 -83.76 -165.66 -37.62
CA GLY A 234 -84.17 -165.85 -36.22
C GLY A 234 -83.07 -165.70 -35.14
N GLU A 235 -82.13 -164.78 -35.30
CA GLU A 235 -80.94 -164.68 -34.44
C GLU A 235 -81.07 -163.62 -33.31
N ILE A 236 -81.97 -162.63 -33.43
CA ILE A 236 -82.19 -161.61 -32.38
C ILE A 236 -83.70 -161.33 -32.18
N PRO A 237 -84.25 -161.46 -30.96
CA PRO A 237 -85.65 -161.12 -30.68
C PRO A 237 -85.91 -159.59 -30.82
N HIS A 238 -86.94 -159.20 -31.56
CA HIS A 238 -87.30 -157.78 -31.82
C HIS A 238 -87.36 -156.87 -30.59
N ARG A 239 -87.73 -157.43 -29.42
CA ARG A 239 -87.80 -156.68 -28.14
C ARG A 239 -86.45 -156.12 -27.68
N VAL A 240 -85.34 -156.77 -28.06
CA VAL A 240 -83.96 -156.33 -27.77
C VAL A 240 -83.55 -155.17 -28.68
N VAL A 241 -83.92 -155.23 -29.97
CA VAL A 241 -83.64 -154.17 -30.95
C VAL A 241 -84.37 -152.87 -30.58
N TYR A 242 -85.63 -152.97 -30.15
CA TYR A 242 -86.39 -151.80 -29.70
C TYR A 242 -85.79 -151.16 -28.43
N LEU A 243 -85.29 -151.97 -27.49
CA LEU A 243 -84.55 -151.48 -26.32
C LEU A 243 -83.24 -150.77 -26.72
N LEU A 244 -82.47 -151.34 -27.64
CA LEU A 244 -81.24 -150.73 -28.17
C LEU A 244 -81.52 -149.38 -28.84
N ARG A 245 -82.61 -149.24 -29.62
CA ARG A 245 -82.99 -147.97 -30.25
C ARG A 245 -83.28 -146.88 -29.21
N ASN A 246 -83.97 -147.22 -28.13
CA ASN A 246 -84.22 -146.30 -27.01
C ASN A 246 -82.93 -145.90 -26.27
N VAL A 247 -81.98 -146.84 -26.10
CA VAL A 247 -80.66 -146.53 -25.51
C VAL A 247 -79.85 -145.58 -26.40
N VAL A 248 -79.87 -145.78 -27.73
CA VAL A 248 -79.16 -144.89 -28.68
C VAL A 248 -79.75 -143.47 -28.66
N GLN A 249 -81.08 -143.33 -28.62
CA GLN A 249 -81.75 -142.03 -28.52
C GLN A 249 -81.48 -141.32 -27.18
N GLU A 250 -81.40 -142.07 -26.07
CA GLU A 250 -81.02 -141.52 -24.76
C GLU A 250 -79.55 -141.05 -24.74
N ILE A 251 -78.65 -141.76 -25.44
CA ILE A 251 -77.26 -141.32 -25.64
C ILE A 251 -77.21 -140.03 -26.46
N GLU A 252 -77.94 -139.94 -27.58
CA GLU A 252 -78.06 -138.71 -28.38
C GLU A 252 -78.59 -137.54 -27.53
N HIS A 253 -79.63 -137.77 -26.72
CA HIS A 253 -80.23 -136.75 -25.86
C HIS A 253 -79.24 -136.23 -24.80
N ARG A 254 -78.50 -137.11 -24.13
CA ARG A 254 -77.49 -136.73 -23.14
C ARG A 254 -76.32 -135.96 -23.75
N ILE A 255 -75.87 -136.34 -24.94
CA ILE A 255 -74.81 -135.62 -25.66
C ILE A 255 -75.27 -134.19 -26.02
N ALA A 256 -76.52 -134.03 -26.46
CA ALA A 256 -77.09 -132.70 -26.75
C ALA A 256 -77.14 -131.81 -25.50
N ILE A 257 -77.61 -132.35 -24.36
CA ILE A 257 -77.64 -131.63 -23.07
C ILE A 257 -76.21 -131.24 -22.64
N GLN A 258 -75.24 -132.14 -22.77
CA GLN A 258 -73.85 -131.87 -22.39
C GLN A 258 -73.20 -130.79 -23.28
N ALA A 259 -73.49 -130.79 -24.58
CA ALA A 259 -73.02 -129.76 -25.50
C ALA A 259 -73.56 -128.36 -25.14
N ASP A 260 -74.85 -128.25 -24.77
CA ASP A 260 -75.43 -127.00 -24.30
C ASP A 260 -74.92 -126.56 -22.93
N HIS A 261 -74.62 -127.49 -22.03
CA HIS A 261 -73.98 -127.17 -20.76
C HIS A 261 -72.60 -126.52 -20.97
N ILE A 262 -71.77 -127.09 -21.85
CA ILE A 262 -70.45 -126.54 -22.23
C ILE A 262 -70.61 -125.16 -22.88
N ARG A 263 -71.60 -125.00 -23.77
CA ARG A 263 -71.91 -123.72 -24.43
C ARG A 263 -72.24 -122.62 -23.41
N ASN A 264 -73.07 -122.96 -22.42
CA ASN A 264 -73.49 -122.03 -21.37
C ASN A 264 -72.30 -121.64 -20.47
N GLN A 265 -71.49 -122.60 -20.02
CA GLN A 265 -70.29 -122.32 -19.23
C GLN A 265 -69.31 -121.39 -19.97
N ASN A 266 -69.08 -121.58 -21.28
CA ASN A 266 -68.22 -120.69 -22.07
C ASN A 266 -68.76 -119.25 -22.13
N SER A 267 -70.08 -119.05 -22.14
CA SER A 267 -70.66 -117.69 -22.08
C SER A 267 -70.38 -116.98 -20.74
N ILE A 268 -70.39 -117.74 -19.64
CA ILE A 268 -70.10 -117.25 -18.29
C ILE A 268 -68.60 -116.96 -18.13
N ILE A 269 -67.72 -117.77 -18.73
CA ILE A 269 -66.27 -117.53 -18.73
C ILE A 269 -65.96 -116.25 -19.52
N LYS A 270 -66.52 -116.10 -20.73
CA LYS A 270 -66.28 -114.93 -21.58
C LYS A 270 -66.75 -113.61 -20.93
N THR A 271 -67.95 -113.60 -20.34
CA THR A 271 -68.45 -112.42 -19.61
C THR A 271 -67.62 -112.07 -18.38
N ARG A 272 -66.98 -113.06 -17.73
CA ARG A 272 -66.00 -112.82 -16.65
C ARG A 272 -64.68 -112.24 -17.20
N GLU A 273 -64.14 -112.78 -18.29
CA GLU A 273 -62.96 -112.23 -18.96
C GLU A 273 -63.15 -110.77 -19.37
N ASP A 274 -64.26 -110.46 -20.05
CA ASP A 274 -64.54 -109.11 -20.54
C ASP A 274 -64.67 -108.11 -19.36
N LYS A 275 -65.22 -108.56 -18.22
CA LYS A 275 -65.26 -107.80 -16.97
C LYS A 275 -63.86 -107.57 -16.38
N TYR A 276 -62.98 -108.58 -16.40
CA TYR A 276 -61.60 -108.42 -15.93
C TYR A 276 -60.76 -107.53 -16.86
N ARG A 277 -60.88 -107.68 -18.18
CA ARG A 277 -60.22 -106.80 -19.18
C ARG A 277 -60.65 -105.34 -19.01
N SER A 278 -61.94 -105.10 -18.79
CA SER A 278 -62.47 -103.77 -18.50
C SER A 278 -61.93 -103.20 -17.18
N LYS A 279 -61.79 -104.03 -16.13
CA LYS A 279 -61.24 -103.62 -14.84
C LYS A 279 -59.73 -103.32 -14.91
N ILE A 280 -58.96 -104.12 -15.66
CA ILE A 280 -57.53 -103.86 -15.92
C ILE A 280 -57.37 -102.52 -16.63
N LYS A 281 -58.12 -102.30 -17.72
CA LYS A 281 -58.05 -101.03 -18.47
C LYS A 281 -58.41 -99.80 -17.62
N ALA A 282 -59.40 -99.92 -16.73
CA ALA A 282 -59.75 -98.84 -15.80
C ALA A 282 -58.63 -98.55 -14.77
N LEU A 283 -57.95 -99.59 -14.29
CA LEU A 283 -56.78 -99.44 -13.40
C LEU A 283 -55.58 -98.85 -14.13
N GLU A 284 -55.32 -99.25 -15.38
CA GLU A 284 -54.28 -98.65 -16.24
C GLU A 284 -54.53 -97.16 -16.45
N THR A 285 -55.76 -96.74 -16.78
CA THR A 285 -56.09 -95.31 -16.93
C THR A 285 -55.97 -94.54 -15.62
N LEU A 286 -56.29 -95.16 -14.47
CA LEU A 286 -56.14 -94.52 -13.16
C LEU A 286 -54.66 -94.34 -12.81
N VAL A 287 -53.84 -95.38 -13.00
CA VAL A 287 -52.39 -95.33 -12.76
C VAL A 287 -51.71 -94.31 -13.66
N ASN A 288 -52.06 -94.24 -14.95
CA ASN A 288 -51.48 -93.24 -15.87
C ASN A 288 -51.85 -91.82 -15.44
N GLY A 289 -53.12 -91.57 -15.12
CA GLY A 289 -53.57 -90.26 -14.62
C GLY A 289 -52.91 -89.84 -13.30
N THR A 290 -52.75 -90.77 -12.35
CA THR A 290 -52.00 -90.50 -11.09
C THR A 290 -50.51 -90.26 -11.36
N ASN A 291 -49.91 -90.93 -12.36
CA ASN A 291 -48.52 -90.69 -12.73
C ASN A 291 -48.33 -89.33 -13.41
N GLU A 292 -49.23 -88.93 -14.31
CA GLU A 292 -49.27 -87.60 -14.93
C GLU A 292 -49.48 -86.48 -13.89
N GLU A 293 -50.34 -86.70 -12.89
CA GLU A 293 -50.56 -85.76 -11.78
C GLU A 293 -49.33 -85.67 -10.85
N ASN A 294 -48.67 -86.80 -10.56
CA ASN A 294 -47.41 -86.82 -9.83
C ASN A 294 -46.28 -86.12 -10.60
N GLU A 295 -46.16 -86.32 -11.91
CA GLU A 295 -45.16 -85.65 -12.75
C GLU A 295 -45.42 -84.13 -12.82
N MET A 296 -46.68 -83.71 -12.97
CA MET A 296 -47.05 -82.30 -12.92
C MET A 296 -46.74 -81.66 -11.56
N THR A 297 -47.02 -82.36 -10.45
CA THR A 297 -46.74 -81.83 -9.10
C THR A 297 -45.25 -81.77 -8.79
N VAL A 298 -44.44 -82.74 -9.25
CA VAL A 298 -42.97 -82.68 -9.17
C VAL A 298 -42.41 -81.50 -9.98
N ASN A 299 -42.83 -81.33 -11.24
CA ASN A 299 -42.39 -80.21 -12.08
C ASN A 299 -42.77 -78.83 -11.49
N ARG A 300 -43.94 -78.74 -10.83
CA ARG A 300 -44.34 -77.52 -10.09
C ARG A 300 -43.53 -77.30 -8.82
N LEU A 301 -43.14 -78.38 -8.12
CA LEU A 301 -42.30 -78.30 -6.92
C LEU A 301 -40.88 -77.82 -7.27
N GLU A 302 -40.28 -78.36 -8.34
CA GLU A 302 -38.96 -77.95 -8.82
C GLU A 302 -38.93 -76.46 -9.23
N LEU A 303 -39.97 -75.98 -9.92
CA LEU A 303 -40.11 -74.56 -10.23
C LEU A 303 -40.17 -73.69 -8.97
N VAL A 304 -40.95 -74.10 -7.96
CA VAL A 304 -41.05 -73.39 -6.67
C VAL A 304 -39.73 -73.43 -5.90
N GLU A 305 -38.94 -74.50 -6.01
CA GLU A 305 -37.63 -74.61 -5.37
C GLU A 305 -36.58 -73.68 -6.02
N VAL A 306 -36.62 -73.55 -7.36
CA VAL A 306 -35.83 -72.57 -8.12
C VAL A 306 -36.27 -71.12 -7.84
N GLU A 307 -37.57 -70.85 -7.68
CA GLU A 307 -38.04 -69.52 -7.29
C GLU A 307 -37.70 -69.18 -5.85
N LYS A 308 -37.82 -70.14 -4.92
CA LYS A 308 -37.41 -70.00 -3.52
C LYS A 308 -35.93 -69.69 -3.39
N SER A 309 -35.06 -70.40 -4.10
CA SER A 309 -33.61 -70.12 -4.07
C SER A 309 -33.26 -68.73 -4.62
N LYS A 310 -33.89 -68.28 -5.72
CA LYS A 310 -33.77 -66.90 -6.23
C LYS A 310 -34.26 -65.84 -5.23
N LEU A 311 -35.33 -66.12 -4.49
CA LEU A 311 -35.83 -65.23 -3.43
C LEU A 311 -34.89 -65.20 -2.22
N ASP A 312 -34.33 -66.35 -1.84
CA ASP A 312 -33.34 -66.45 -0.76
C ASP A 312 -32.02 -65.72 -1.09
N GLU A 313 -31.55 -65.78 -2.33
CA GLU A 313 -30.39 -64.98 -2.80
C GLU A 313 -30.70 -63.48 -2.80
N LYS A 314 -31.87 -63.07 -3.33
CA LYS A 314 -32.29 -61.66 -3.27
C LYS A 314 -32.43 -61.15 -1.83
N ARG A 315 -32.91 -61.98 -0.90
CA ARG A 315 -32.98 -61.64 0.52
C ARG A 315 -31.59 -61.45 1.11
N LYS A 316 -30.64 -62.38 0.88
CA LYS A 316 -29.24 -62.25 1.33
C LYS A 316 -28.55 -61.02 0.76
N LEU A 317 -28.79 -60.69 -0.51
CA LEU A 317 -28.25 -59.49 -1.14
C LEU A 317 -28.83 -58.23 -0.48
N GLY A 318 -30.15 -58.18 -0.26
CA GLY A 318 -30.80 -57.09 0.47
C GLY A 318 -30.37 -56.95 1.93
N GLU A 319 -30.07 -58.06 2.61
CA GLU A 319 -29.47 -58.07 3.96
C GLU A 319 -28.05 -57.50 3.93
N GLN A 320 -27.20 -57.88 2.96
CA GLN A 320 -25.87 -57.29 2.78
C GLN A 320 -25.92 -55.80 2.43
N ASP A 321 -26.86 -55.38 1.58
CA ASP A 321 -27.08 -53.97 1.24
C ASP A 321 -27.54 -53.17 2.46
N MET A 322 -28.45 -53.70 3.27
CA MET A 322 -28.87 -53.09 4.52
C MET A 322 -27.69 -52.91 5.48
N VAL A 323 -26.84 -53.94 5.65
CA VAL A 323 -25.64 -53.88 6.51
C VAL A 323 -24.65 -52.82 6.02
N ARG A 324 -24.39 -52.75 4.70
CA ARG A 324 -23.54 -51.68 4.12
C ARG A 324 -24.11 -50.30 4.39
N LEU A 325 -25.39 -50.09 4.10
CA LEU A 325 -26.05 -48.79 4.30
C LEU A 325 -26.09 -48.38 5.77
N THR A 326 -26.26 -49.31 6.71
CA THR A 326 -26.15 -48.99 8.14
C THR A 326 -24.74 -48.61 8.56
N GLN A 327 -23.71 -49.28 8.04
CA GLN A 327 -22.32 -48.93 8.34
C GLN A 327 -21.91 -47.60 7.71
N GLU A 328 -22.33 -47.33 6.46
CA GLU A 328 -22.10 -46.06 5.78
C GLU A 328 -22.82 -44.91 6.49
N LYS A 329 -24.04 -45.13 6.97
CA LYS A 329 -24.78 -44.18 7.83
C LYS A 329 -24.05 -43.91 9.14
N GLU A 330 -23.60 -44.93 9.85
CA GLU A 330 -22.85 -44.78 11.11
C GLU A 330 -21.54 -44.00 10.87
N ASN A 331 -20.80 -44.31 9.81
CA ASN A 331 -19.59 -43.59 9.42
C ASN A 331 -19.88 -42.11 9.08
N ALA A 332 -21.00 -41.84 8.39
CA ALA A 332 -21.44 -40.48 8.09
C ALA A 332 -21.86 -39.71 9.36
N GLU A 333 -22.59 -40.36 10.28
CA GLU A 333 -22.98 -39.74 11.56
C GLU A 333 -21.73 -39.44 12.43
N ASN A 334 -20.75 -40.34 12.47
CA ASN A 334 -19.48 -40.11 13.16
C ASN A 334 -18.67 -38.94 12.55
N THR A 335 -18.58 -38.83 11.23
CA THR A 335 -17.89 -37.69 10.59
C THR A 335 -18.64 -36.37 10.79
N ILE A 336 -19.97 -36.36 10.78
CA ILE A 336 -20.78 -35.19 11.13
C ILE A 336 -20.48 -34.71 12.55
N VAL A 337 -20.40 -35.62 13.53
CA VAL A 337 -20.08 -35.25 14.93
C VAL A 337 -18.65 -34.71 15.06
N SER A 338 -17.66 -35.29 14.37
CA SER A 338 -16.28 -34.75 14.34
C SER A 338 -16.25 -33.33 13.80
N LEU A 339 -16.86 -33.10 12.64
CA LEU A 339 -16.92 -31.78 11.99
C LEU A 339 -17.67 -30.76 12.86
N GLN A 340 -18.73 -31.16 13.56
CA GLN A 340 -19.42 -30.30 14.52
C GLN A 340 -18.52 -29.89 15.70
N GLN A 341 -17.71 -30.81 16.24
CA GLN A 341 -16.72 -30.49 17.27
C GLN A 341 -15.63 -29.55 16.74
N GLU A 342 -15.09 -29.80 15.54
CA GLU A 342 -14.10 -28.94 14.89
C GLU A 342 -14.64 -27.52 14.68
N ILE A 343 -15.86 -27.38 14.16
CA ILE A 343 -16.54 -26.07 14.00
C ILE A 343 -16.73 -25.38 15.35
N GLN A 344 -17.11 -26.11 16.40
CA GLN A 344 -17.32 -25.55 17.74
C GLN A 344 -16.00 -25.07 18.38
N ILE A 345 -14.91 -25.83 18.21
CA ILE A 345 -13.56 -25.44 18.65
C ILE A 345 -13.10 -24.21 17.86
N LEU A 346 -13.23 -24.24 16.54
CA LEU A 346 -12.81 -23.15 15.65
C LEU A 346 -13.56 -21.85 15.95
N SER A 347 -14.86 -21.94 16.23
CA SER A 347 -15.70 -20.80 16.62
C SER A 347 -15.26 -20.21 17.95
N ARG A 348 -14.97 -21.05 18.96
CA ARG A 348 -14.45 -20.60 20.27
C ARG A 348 -13.09 -19.91 20.14
N MET A 349 -12.19 -20.45 19.30
CA MET A 349 -10.89 -19.85 19.03
C MET A 349 -11.00 -18.50 18.30
N HIS A 350 -11.92 -18.38 17.33
CA HIS A 350 -12.17 -17.10 16.64
C HIS A 350 -12.80 -16.05 17.56
N GLU A 351 -13.69 -16.44 18.47
CA GLU A 351 -14.25 -15.51 19.47
C GLU A 351 -13.15 -14.97 20.38
N GLN A 352 -12.32 -15.84 20.96
CA GLN A 352 -11.19 -15.43 21.80
C GLN A 352 -10.17 -14.55 21.05
N TYR A 353 -9.98 -14.79 19.75
CA TYR A 353 -9.15 -13.95 18.91
C TYR A 353 -9.77 -12.55 18.69
N ARG A 354 -11.09 -12.48 18.45
CA ARG A 354 -11.82 -11.21 18.36
C ARG A 354 -11.75 -10.44 19.67
N GLU A 355 -12.11 -11.08 20.79
CA GLU A 355 -12.04 -10.47 22.14
C GLU A 355 -10.65 -9.90 22.41
N ARG A 356 -9.58 -10.66 22.12
CA ARG A 356 -8.21 -10.18 22.27
C ARG A 356 -7.95 -8.94 21.41
N LYS A 357 -8.26 -8.99 20.12
CA LYS A 357 -8.03 -7.86 19.21
C LYS A 357 -8.85 -6.63 19.58
N GLU A 358 -10.06 -6.82 20.10
CA GLU A 358 -10.90 -5.75 20.62
C GLU A 358 -10.31 -5.14 21.90
N THR A 359 -9.76 -5.96 22.82
CA THR A 359 -9.05 -5.43 24.00
C THR A 359 -7.76 -4.69 23.64
N GLU A 360 -6.98 -5.17 22.67
CA GLU A 360 -5.80 -4.48 22.14
C GLU A 360 -6.20 -3.13 21.51
N ALA A 361 -7.26 -3.09 20.72
CA ALA A 361 -7.79 -1.87 20.12
C ALA A 361 -8.28 -0.87 21.19
N ARG A 362 -9.07 -1.32 22.17
CA ARG A 362 -9.55 -0.47 23.28
C ARG A 362 -8.40 0.10 24.13
N GLN A 363 -7.36 -0.69 24.40
CA GLN A 363 -6.15 -0.21 25.10
C GLN A 363 -5.39 0.84 24.28
N MET A 364 -5.27 0.65 22.97
CA MET A 364 -4.63 1.63 22.08
C MET A 364 -5.45 2.92 21.98
N GLU A 365 -6.78 2.84 21.89
CA GLU A 365 -7.69 3.98 21.89
C GLU A 365 -7.59 4.79 23.20
N GLU A 366 -7.57 4.13 24.36
CA GLU A 366 -7.41 4.79 25.65
C GLU A 366 -6.05 5.48 25.78
N HIS A 367 -4.96 4.81 25.37
CA HIS A 367 -3.62 5.41 25.34
C HIS A 367 -3.54 6.63 24.41
N LEU A 368 -4.16 6.57 23.23
CA LEU A 368 -4.24 7.71 22.32
C LEU A 368 -5.10 8.84 22.91
N SER A 369 -6.20 8.53 23.61
CA SER A 369 -7.03 9.53 24.32
C SER A 369 -6.26 10.25 25.43
N ILE A 370 -5.38 9.55 26.15
CA ILE A 370 -4.49 10.15 27.17
C ILE A 370 -3.49 11.08 26.49
N ARG A 371 -2.77 10.60 25.47
CA ARG A 371 -1.79 11.42 24.72
C ARG A 371 -2.42 12.64 24.05
N LEU A 372 -3.67 12.53 23.58
CA LEU A 372 -4.42 13.66 23.03
C LEU A 372 -4.63 14.75 24.10
N LYS A 373 -5.12 14.39 25.29
CA LYS A 373 -5.34 15.31 26.41
C LYS A 373 -4.05 15.97 26.90
N GLU A 374 -2.95 15.23 26.91
CA GLU A 374 -1.62 15.77 27.22
C GLU A 374 -1.16 16.79 26.16
N ALA A 375 -1.34 16.48 24.88
CA ALA A 375 -1.02 17.40 23.78
C ALA A 375 -1.90 18.66 23.80
N GLU A 376 -3.19 18.54 24.10
CA GLU A 376 -4.11 19.67 24.30
C GLU A 376 -3.69 20.56 25.48
N LEU A 377 -3.26 19.96 26.60
CA LEU A 377 -2.74 20.69 27.76
C LEU A 377 -1.44 21.44 27.42
N LEU A 378 -0.51 20.79 26.73
CA LEU A 378 0.74 21.44 26.28
C LEU A 378 0.46 22.55 25.26
N LEU A 379 -0.50 22.36 24.35
CA LEU A 379 -0.90 23.36 23.36
C LEU A 379 -1.53 24.59 24.03
N THR A 380 -2.42 24.39 25.01
CA THR A 380 -3.02 25.51 25.77
C THR A 380 -1.98 26.25 26.62
N GLN A 381 -1.05 25.52 27.26
CA GLN A 381 0.07 26.14 27.99
C GLN A 381 1.01 26.93 27.06
N SER A 382 1.28 26.41 25.86
CA SER A 382 2.11 27.07 24.85
C SER A 382 1.45 28.35 24.31
N LYS A 383 0.16 28.28 23.96
CA LYS A 383 -0.64 29.46 23.55
C LYS A 383 -0.61 30.56 24.60
N LYS A 384 -0.84 30.22 25.88
CA LYS A 384 -0.76 31.21 26.97
C LYS A 384 0.62 31.87 27.07
N LYS A 385 1.71 31.09 26.95
CA LYS A 385 3.08 31.64 26.94
C LYS A 385 3.32 32.55 25.73
N ALA A 386 2.76 32.22 24.56
CA ALA A 386 2.87 33.07 23.38
C ALA A 386 2.14 34.41 23.58
N GLU A 387 0.93 34.41 24.14
CA GLU A 387 0.17 35.62 24.49
C GLU A 387 0.89 36.49 25.54
N GLU A 388 1.51 35.87 26.56
CA GLU A 388 2.34 36.55 27.56
C GLU A 388 3.59 37.21 26.92
N ILE A 389 4.25 36.51 25.99
CA ILE A 389 5.42 37.05 25.25
C ILE A 389 4.99 38.17 24.29
N GLU A 390 3.87 38.00 23.59
CA GLU A 390 3.36 39.01 22.64
C GLU A 390 2.98 40.30 23.37
N SER A 391 2.19 40.21 24.44
CA SER A 391 1.81 41.37 25.25
C SER A 391 3.03 42.08 25.89
N ALA A 392 4.03 41.34 26.36
CA ALA A 392 5.29 41.91 26.83
C ALA A 392 6.08 42.60 25.70
N SER A 393 6.08 42.03 24.49
CA SER A 393 6.72 42.61 23.30
C SER A 393 6.02 43.90 22.84
N GLN A 394 4.68 43.88 22.76
CA GLN A 394 3.85 45.05 22.45
C GLN A 394 4.10 46.19 23.45
N LEU A 395 4.10 45.91 24.76
CA LEU A 395 4.36 46.90 25.81
C LEU A 395 5.79 47.46 25.70
N LYS A 396 6.79 46.61 25.43
CA LYS A 396 8.18 47.04 25.19
C LYS A 396 8.28 47.94 23.96
N SER A 397 7.59 47.61 22.87
CA SER A 397 7.52 48.44 21.65
C SER A 397 6.90 49.82 21.92
N GLN A 398 5.79 49.87 22.65
CA GLN A 398 5.15 51.13 23.06
C GLN A 398 6.07 51.99 23.91
N LEU A 399 6.82 51.40 24.86
CA LEU A 399 7.81 52.12 25.67
C LEU A 399 8.96 52.69 24.82
N TRP A 400 9.47 51.94 23.84
CA TRP A 400 10.49 52.42 22.92
C TRP A 400 9.97 53.55 22.01
N SER A 401 8.76 53.43 21.48
CA SER A 401 8.10 54.50 20.71
C SER A 401 7.95 55.77 21.54
N ARG A 402 7.44 55.66 22.78
CA ARG A 402 7.34 56.81 23.71
C ARG A 402 8.69 57.44 24.01
N LYS A 403 9.73 56.63 24.24
CA LYS A 403 11.11 57.10 24.49
C LYS A 403 11.67 57.82 23.26
N ALA A 404 11.48 57.26 22.06
CA ALA A 404 11.90 57.87 20.80
C ALA A 404 11.20 59.23 20.58
N ASN A 405 9.90 59.33 20.82
CA ASN A 405 9.14 60.58 20.68
C ASN A 405 9.64 61.68 21.64
N ILE A 406 10.00 61.33 22.87
CA ILE A 406 10.62 62.27 23.83
C ILE A 406 11.98 62.76 23.30
N PHE A 407 12.83 61.86 22.78
CA PHE A 407 14.11 62.27 22.18
C PHE A 407 13.93 63.13 20.94
N TRP A 408 12.98 62.81 20.06
CA TRP A 408 12.66 63.64 18.88
C TRP A 408 12.22 65.05 19.28
N SER A 409 11.32 65.19 20.25
CA SER A 409 10.89 66.49 20.76
C SER A 409 12.05 67.27 21.39
N PHE A 410 12.90 66.61 22.19
CA PHE A 410 14.10 67.24 22.75
C PHE A 410 15.06 67.73 21.64
N MET A 411 15.34 66.90 20.64
CA MET A 411 16.25 67.25 19.55
C MET A 411 15.73 68.40 18.69
N ASP A 412 14.42 68.47 18.41
CA ASP A 412 13.87 69.60 17.65
C ASP A 412 13.86 70.90 18.47
N ASN A 413 13.59 70.84 19.78
CA ASN A 413 13.75 71.98 20.69
C ASN A 413 15.22 72.50 20.70
N GLN A 414 16.21 71.61 20.82
CA GLN A 414 17.63 72.00 20.77
C GLN A 414 18.00 72.64 19.43
N LYS A 415 17.50 72.09 18.32
CA LYS A 415 17.68 72.64 16.96
C LYS A 415 17.06 74.03 16.81
N LEU A 416 15.90 74.29 17.41
CA LEU A 416 15.30 75.62 17.46
C LEU A 416 16.15 76.59 18.28
N SER A 417 16.57 76.23 19.51
CA SER A 417 17.44 77.08 20.33
C SER A 417 18.76 77.44 19.65
N ILE A 418 19.40 76.49 18.96
CA ILE A 418 20.62 76.74 18.18
C ILE A 418 20.36 77.70 17.00
N LYS A 419 19.19 77.59 16.34
CA LYS A 419 18.80 78.51 15.28
C LYS A 419 18.60 79.94 15.81
N ASP A 420 17.97 80.09 16.96
CA ASP A 420 17.73 81.40 17.58
C ASP A 420 19.04 82.05 18.05
N ILE A 421 19.95 81.28 18.67
CA ILE A 421 21.31 81.72 19.02
C ILE A 421 22.10 82.14 17.77
N ARG A 422 21.94 81.44 16.64
CA ARG A 422 22.59 81.79 15.38
C ARG A 422 22.05 83.12 14.81
N ILE A 423 20.74 83.36 14.91
CA ILE A 423 20.09 84.60 14.47
C ILE A 423 20.55 85.77 15.37
N SER A 424 20.53 85.61 16.69
CA SER A 424 20.97 86.67 17.61
C SER A 424 22.46 86.98 17.48
N SER A 425 23.31 85.96 17.32
CA SER A 425 24.74 86.14 17.03
C SER A 425 24.97 86.94 15.74
N GLN A 426 24.18 86.69 14.69
CA GLN A 426 24.25 87.43 13.44
C GLN A 426 23.75 88.89 13.59
N SER A 427 22.71 89.14 14.40
CA SER A 427 22.24 90.49 14.74
C SER A 427 23.32 91.29 15.48
N ILE A 428 23.87 90.72 16.55
CA ILE A 428 24.96 91.33 17.33
C ILE A 428 26.15 91.66 16.43
N LYS A 429 26.49 90.79 15.49
CA LYS A 429 27.56 91.04 14.51
C LYS A 429 27.25 92.23 13.58
N GLN A 430 26.01 92.37 13.13
CA GLN A 430 25.56 93.51 12.31
C GLN A 430 25.55 94.81 13.12
N GLU A 431 25.04 94.79 14.35
CA GLU A 431 25.03 95.91 15.28
C GLU A 431 26.46 96.37 15.63
N MET A 432 27.38 95.43 15.86
CA MET A 432 28.79 95.72 16.10
C MET A 432 29.45 96.41 14.88
N PHE A 433 29.16 95.97 13.65
CA PHE A 433 29.63 96.67 12.45
C PHE A 433 29.03 98.07 12.32
N ALA A 434 27.74 98.25 12.58
CA ALA A 434 27.10 99.56 12.56
C ALA A 434 27.73 100.52 13.59
N LEU A 435 27.98 100.02 14.81
CA LEU A 435 28.68 100.76 15.86
C LEU A 435 30.13 101.09 15.47
N GLN A 436 30.85 100.16 14.84
CA GLN A 436 32.21 100.41 14.34
C GLN A 436 32.24 101.52 13.27
N MET A 437 31.26 101.56 12.37
CA MET A 437 31.14 102.62 11.38
C MET A 437 30.81 103.96 12.04
N LYS A 438 29.85 103.98 12.98
CA LYS A 438 29.51 105.19 13.75
C LYS A 438 30.72 105.77 14.51
N TRP A 439 31.52 104.93 15.17
CA TRP A 439 32.76 105.37 15.83
C TRP A 439 33.80 105.92 14.85
N ARG A 440 33.91 105.35 13.65
CA ARG A 440 34.79 105.86 12.60
C ARG A 440 34.36 107.26 12.15
N ASP A 441 33.06 107.47 11.98
CA ASP A 441 32.50 108.76 11.58
C ASP A 441 32.68 109.80 12.70
N GLU A 442 32.41 109.44 13.95
CA GLU A 442 32.63 110.30 15.13
C GLU A 442 34.11 110.69 15.29
N ILE A 443 35.06 109.76 15.15
CA ILE A 443 36.50 110.06 15.18
C ILE A 443 36.90 110.97 14.02
N SER A 444 36.31 110.78 12.84
CA SER A 444 36.58 111.63 11.67
C SER A 444 36.07 113.05 11.89
N ASN A 445 34.86 113.21 12.44
CA ASN A 445 34.29 114.49 12.82
C ASN A 445 35.14 115.21 13.88
N ILE A 446 35.55 114.51 14.95
CA ILE A 446 36.47 115.05 15.96
C ILE A 446 37.81 115.48 15.33
N GLY A 447 38.31 114.73 14.34
CA GLY A 447 39.50 115.11 13.56
C GLY A 447 39.30 116.39 12.75
N HIS A 448 38.13 116.60 12.17
CA HIS A 448 37.75 117.84 11.48
C HIS A 448 37.62 119.02 12.46
N ASP A 449 36.94 118.84 13.59
CA ASP A 449 36.76 119.86 14.62
C ASP A 449 38.11 120.29 15.23
N LEU A 450 38.98 119.31 15.55
CA LEU A 450 40.32 119.57 16.06
C LEU A 450 41.17 120.31 15.03
N LYS A 451 41.07 119.97 13.75
CA LYS A 451 41.75 120.73 12.69
C LYS A 451 41.24 122.17 12.62
N GLY A 452 39.93 122.39 12.66
CA GLY A 452 39.35 123.74 12.71
C GLY A 452 39.84 124.56 13.90
N LEU A 453 40.00 123.93 15.07
CA LEU A 453 40.57 124.56 16.26
C LEU A 453 42.07 124.89 16.10
N VAL A 454 42.85 124.01 15.48
CA VAL A 454 44.28 124.26 15.18
C VAL A 454 44.44 125.39 14.17
N ASP A 455 43.66 125.39 13.09
CA ASP A 455 43.65 126.45 12.07
C ASP A 455 43.24 127.81 12.70
N ALA A 456 42.27 127.81 13.63
CA ALA A 456 41.91 128.99 14.41
C ALA A 456 43.04 129.46 15.34
N ALA A 457 43.70 128.55 16.07
CA ALA A 457 44.81 128.88 16.96
C ALA A 457 46.02 129.46 16.21
N ASP A 458 46.37 128.91 15.04
CA ASP A 458 47.42 129.45 14.17
C ASP A 458 47.08 130.86 13.66
N ASN A 459 45.81 131.09 13.29
CA ASN A 459 45.33 132.44 12.95
C ASN A 459 45.37 133.41 14.15
N TYR A 460 45.05 132.95 15.36
CA TYR A 460 45.25 133.76 16.58
C TYR A 460 46.73 134.06 16.84
N HIS A 461 47.64 133.12 16.62
CA HIS A 461 49.08 133.36 16.74
C HIS A 461 49.59 134.37 15.72
N LYS A 462 49.10 134.34 14.47
CA LYS A 462 49.41 135.34 13.44
C LYS A 462 48.91 136.73 13.85
N VAL A 463 47.65 136.85 14.27
CA VAL A 463 47.07 138.12 14.77
C VAL A 463 47.79 138.63 16.03
N LEU A 464 48.23 137.74 16.92
CA LEU A 464 49.01 138.10 18.10
C LEU A 464 50.39 138.65 17.71
N ALA A 465 51.08 138.04 16.74
CA ALA A 465 52.36 138.53 16.24
C ALA A 465 52.23 139.89 15.53
N GLU A 466 51.15 140.10 14.78
CA GLU A 466 50.83 141.40 14.17
C GLU A 466 50.50 142.46 15.23
N ASN A 467 49.69 142.13 16.25
CA ASN A 467 49.44 143.01 17.39
C ASN A 467 50.72 143.35 18.17
N GLN A 468 51.63 142.40 18.38
CA GLN A 468 52.94 142.66 18.97
C GLN A 468 53.77 143.61 18.12
N LYS A 469 53.76 143.45 16.79
CA LYS A 469 54.43 144.38 15.86
C LYS A 469 53.84 145.78 15.95
N LEU A 470 52.53 145.93 15.87
CA LEU A 470 51.83 147.23 15.98
C LEU A 470 52.05 147.88 17.35
N PHE A 471 52.08 147.10 18.42
CA PHE A 471 52.38 147.58 19.77
C PHE A 471 53.83 148.07 19.89
N ASN A 472 54.79 147.36 19.30
CA ASN A 472 56.19 147.80 19.24
C ASN A 472 56.37 149.05 18.37
N GLU A 473 55.64 149.16 17.25
CA GLU A 473 55.61 150.38 16.41
C GLU A 473 55.02 151.56 17.19
N ALA A 474 53.90 151.39 17.90
CA ALA A 474 53.30 152.42 18.74
C ALA A 474 54.18 152.83 19.94
N ILE A 475 54.90 151.89 20.56
CA ILE A 475 55.93 152.20 21.57
C ILE A 475 57.07 153.00 20.94
N SER A 476 57.54 152.62 19.74
CA SER A 476 58.60 153.35 19.04
C SER A 476 58.19 154.78 18.69
N GLU A 477 56.95 155.00 18.25
CA GLU A 477 56.40 156.35 18.03
C GLU A 477 56.27 157.14 19.34
N SER A 478 55.79 156.50 20.41
CA SER A 478 55.66 157.13 21.74
C SER A 478 57.03 157.53 22.31
N ILE A 479 58.05 156.68 22.17
CA ILE A 479 59.44 156.98 22.53
C ILE A 479 59.96 158.12 21.66
N ALA A 480 59.76 158.11 20.34
CA ALA A 480 60.19 159.21 19.46
C ALA A 480 59.56 160.56 19.83
N VAL A 481 58.27 160.59 20.20
CA VAL A 481 57.58 161.78 20.69
C VAL A 481 58.13 162.22 22.06
N SER A 482 58.39 161.26 22.96
CA SER A 482 58.95 161.53 24.29
C SER A 482 60.39 162.04 24.21
N ASP A 483 61.24 161.46 23.36
CA ASP A 483 62.62 161.89 23.13
C ASP A 483 62.70 163.27 22.49
N HIS A 484 61.82 163.56 21.51
CA HIS A 484 61.69 164.91 20.96
C HIS A 484 61.27 165.93 22.05
N PHE A 485 60.34 165.55 22.94
CA PHE A 485 59.94 166.39 24.08
C PHE A 485 61.07 166.56 25.11
N PHE A 486 61.83 165.51 25.40
CA PHE A 486 62.95 165.54 26.35
C PHE A 486 64.14 166.35 25.82
N LEU A 487 64.51 166.19 24.54
CA LEU A 487 65.57 166.98 23.91
C LEU A 487 65.26 168.49 23.97
N VAL A 488 64.05 168.90 23.55
CA VAL A 488 63.58 170.30 23.61
C VAL A 488 63.57 170.86 25.04
N LYS A 489 63.43 170.00 26.06
CA LYS A 489 63.43 170.40 27.48
C LYS A 489 64.83 170.45 28.10
N MET A 490 65.71 169.51 27.72
CA MET A 490 67.07 169.37 28.26
C MET A 490 68.05 170.40 27.69
N GLU A 491 67.85 170.83 26.44
CA GLU A 491 68.69 171.85 25.79
C GLU A 491 68.63 173.22 26.49
N LYS A 492 67.66 173.45 27.39
CA LYS A 492 67.44 174.73 28.10
C LYS A 492 67.98 174.79 29.54
N GLN A 493 68.78 173.82 30.00
CA GLN A 493 69.39 173.87 31.36
C GLN A 493 70.93 173.75 31.38
N PRO A 494 71.67 174.86 31.61
CA PRO A 494 73.15 174.85 31.54
C PRO A 494 73.82 174.06 32.67
N LEU A 495 73.15 173.82 33.81
CA LEU A 495 73.70 173.06 34.93
C LEU A 495 73.94 171.58 34.60
N LEU A 496 73.15 170.98 33.69
CA LEU A 496 73.31 169.57 33.33
C LEU A 496 74.55 169.33 32.45
N ILE A 497 74.92 170.29 31.59
CA ILE A 497 76.11 170.22 30.73
C ILE A 497 77.39 170.12 31.58
N ILE A 498 77.41 170.80 32.74
CA ILE A 498 78.53 170.73 33.70
C ILE A 498 78.60 169.34 34.35
N LEU A 499 77.46 168.79 34.77
CA LEU A 499 77.39 167.44 35.36
C LEU A 499 77.85 166.35 34.37
N VAL A 500 77.43 166.41 33.11
CA VAL A 500 77.88 165.45 32.07
C VAL A 500 79.40 165.53 31.88
N LYS A 501 79.99 166.74 31.86
CA LYS A 501 81.45 166.91 31.77
C LYS A 501 82.18 166.39 33.02
N MET A 502 81.63 166.55 34.22
CA MET A 502 82.21 165.99 35.45
C MET A 502 82.15 164.45 35.49
N VAL A 503 81.09 163.84 34.97
CA VAL A 503 80.96 162.37 34.89
C VAL A 503 81.96 161.79 33.88
N ILE A 504 82.18 162.45 32.74
CA ILE A 504 83.19 162.05 31.75
C ILE A 504 84.63 162.22 32.29
N PHE A 505 84.91 163.25 33.09
CA PHE A 505 86.21 163.39 33.75
C PHE A 505 86.45 162.27 34.80
N SER A 506 85.39 161.83 35.47
CA SER A 506 85.46 160.78 36.50
C SER A 506 85.67 159.36 35.95
N SER A 507 85.45 159.13 34.64
CA SER A 507 85.65 157.82 34.01
C SER A 507 87.06 157.61 33.42
N GLN A 508 87.99 158.56 33.57
CA GLN A 508 89.35 158.49 33.01
C GLN A 508 90.47 158.09 34.01
N ILE A 509 90.15 157.73 35.26
CA ILE A 509 91.16 157.30 36.26
C ILE A 509 91.30 155.76 36.26
N PRO A 510 92.47 155.18 35.91
CA PRO A 510 92.67 153.73 35.90
C PRO A 510 92.89 153.14 37.30
N SER A 511 92.24 152.01 37.60
CA SER A 511 92.46 151.25 38.83
C SER A 511 93.62 150.27 38.69
N SER A 512 94.66 150.38 39.52
CA SER A 512 95.76 149.40 39.58
C SER A 512 96.24 149.14 41.02
N LYS A 513 96.79 147.94 41.25
CA LYS A 513 97.09 147.36 42.58
C LYS A 513 98.29 148.02 43.26
N GLY A 514 98.15 148.36 44.54
CA GLY A 514 99.30 148.69 45.41
C GLY A 514 98.90 148.94 46.86
N ARG A 515 99.56 148.28 47.82
CA ARG A 515 99.34 148.50 49.26
C ARG A 515 100.00 149.82 49.68
N MET A 516 99.20 150.86 49.92
CA MET A 516 99.65 152.05 50.65
C MET A 516 98.63 152.45 51.72
N HIS A 517 99.11 152.66 52.95
CA HIS A 517 98.39 153.40 53.97
C HIS A 517 98.32 154.87 53.54
N ALA A 518 97.12 155.36 53.24
CA ALA A 518 96.83 156.77 53.09
C ALA A 518 95.44 157.05 53.67
N GLU A 519 95.37 157.96 54.63
CA GLU A 519 94.10 158.37 55.25
C GLU A 519 93.30 159.19 54.23
N CYS A 520 92.35 158.54 53.54
CA CYS A 520 91.43 159.21 52.63
C CYS A 520 90.13 159.58 53.37
N SER A 521 89.72 160.85 53.23
CA SER A 521 88.71 161.48 54.08
C SER A 521 87.30 160.89 53.91
N SER A 522 86.42 161.23 54.87
CA SER A 522 85.02 160.81 54.90
C SER A 522 84.24 161.15 53.62
N LEU A 523 84.60 162.22 52.92
CA LEU A 523 83.92 162.68 51.71
C LEU A 523 84.06 161.68 50.53
N THR A 524 85.24 161.13 50.34
CA THR A 524 85.53 160.17 49.25
C THR A 524 84.78 158.85 49.47
N LYS A 525 84.67 158.42 50.73
CA LYS A 525 83.89 157.23 51.12
C LYS A 525 82.39 157.44 50.90
N PHE A 526 81.87 158.65 51.17
CA PHE A 526 80.47 159.00 50.91
C PHE A 526 80.14 158.99 49.42
N LEU A 527 80.98 159.61 48.57
CA LEU A 527 80.77 159.66 47.12
C LEU A 527 80.79 158.27 46.47
N ILE A 528 81.72 157.38 46.87
CA ILE A 528 81.75 155.99 46.39
C ILE A 528 80.47 155.25 46.80
N HIS A 529 79.96 155.47 48.01
CA HIS A 529 78.73 154.83 48.48
C HIS A 529 77.48 155.31 47.72
N VAL A 530 77.38 156.61 47.41
CA VAL A 530 76.28 157.16 46.60
C VAL A 530 76.32 156.65 45.16
N LEU A 531 77.50 156.58 44.53
CA LEU A 531 77.64 156.08 43.16
C LEU A 531 77.33 154.57 43.05
N LEU A 532 77.73 153.76 44.04
CA LEU A 532 77.31 152.36 44.11
C LEU A 532 75.80 152.22 44.28
N LYS A 533 75.17 153.05 45.12
CA LYS A 533 73.72 153.00 45.36
C LYS A 533 72.90 153.37 44.11
N LEU A 534 73.34 154.36 43.34
CA LEU A 534 72.76 154.69 42.03
C LEU A 534 72.96 153.57 41.00
N LYS A 535 74.16 152.97 40.94
CA LYS A 535 74.44 151.87 39.99
C LYS A 535 73.61 150.61 40.28
N TYR A 536 73.43 150.26 41.56
CA TYR A 536 72.56 149.14 41.94
C TYR A 536 71.07 149.44 41.75
N SER A 537 70.62 150.69 41.95
CA SER A 537 69.23 151.07 41.70
C SER A 537 68.82 150.97 40.23
N LEU A 538 69.75 151.13 39.29
CA LEU A 538 69.48 151.05 37.85
C LEU A 538 69.47 149.61 37.30
N ILE A 539 70.12 148.68 38.01
CA ILE A 539 70.17 147.24 37.64
C ILE A 539 68.97 146.48 38.25
N SER A 540 68.33 147.03 39.28
CA SER A 540 67.15 146.43 39.92
C SER A 540 65.80 146.77 39.24
N SER A 541 65.82 147.43 38.08
CA SER A 541 64.61 147.86 37.35
C SER A 541 64.68 147.61 35.84
N LEU A 542 65.37 146.55 35.42
CA LEU A 542 65.40 146.05 34.04
C LEU A 542 65.09 144.55 34.02
#